data_AF-A0A2M9P6N6-F1
#
_entry.id   AF-A0A2M9P6N6-F1
#
_cell.length_a   1.000
_cell.length_b   1.000
_cell.length_c   1.000
_cell.angle_alpha   90.00
_cell.angle_beta   90.00
_cell.angle_gamma   90.00
#
_symmetry.space_group_name_H-M   'P 1'
#
loop_
_entity.id
_entity.type
_entity.pdbx_description
1 polymer ?
#
loop_
_entity_poly.entity_id
_entity_poly.type
_entity_poly.pdbx_seq_one_letter_code
_entity_poly.pdbx_strand_id
1 'polypeptide(L)'
;FPSQHRVKLHSTNPLERLNKEVKRRADVVGIFPNEDSIVRLIGAVLLEQNDEWQLQHRYMQIEGMVELDASAEASPSLIAEADAA
;
A
#
# COMPACT_ATOMS: atom_id res chain seq x y z
N PHE A 1 1.00 0.77 14.06
CA PHE A 1 0.86 -0.26 12.99
C PHE A 1 0.99 -1.65 13.59
N PRO A 2 0.12 -2.61 13.20
CA PRO A 2 0.12 -3.97 13.73
C PRO A 2 1.46 -4.67 13.53
N SER A 3 1.86 -5.55 14.46
CA SER A 3 3.10 -6.34 14.35
C SER A 3 3.14 -7.15 13.04
N GLN A 4 1.99 -7.68 12.63
CA GLN A 4 1.77 -8.42 11.40
C GLN A 4 2.10 -7.62 10.12
N HIS A 5 2.05 -6.29 10.19
CA HIS A 5 2.32 -5.39 9.06
C HIS A 5 3.80 -5.01 8.91
N ARG A 6 4.61 -5.17 9.97
CA ARG A 6 6.00 -4.67 9.99
C ARG A 6 6.86 -5.28 8.88
N VAL A 7 6.76 -6.59 8.66
CA VAL A 7 7.55 -7.28 7.62
C VAL A 7 7.24 -6.74 6.22
N LYS A 8 5.96 -6.42 5.96
CA LYS A 8 5.53 -5.85 4.68
C LYS A 8 5.98 -4.40 4.52
N LEU A 9 5.88 -3.59 5.59
CA LEU A 9 6.31 -2.19 5.59
C LEU A 9 7.81 -2.00 5.37
N HIS A 10 8.64 -2.92 5.89
CA HIS A 10 10.09 -2.84 5.74
C HIS A 10 10.61 -3.41 4.41
N SER A 11 9.78 -4.11 3.65
CA SER A 11 10.20 -4.76 2.40
C SER A 11 9.99 -3.86 1.19
N THR A 12 10.98 -3.81 0.30
CA THR A 12 10.88 -3.17 -1.02
C THR A 12 10.42 -4.14 -2.12
N ASN A 13 10.27 -5.43 -1.81
CA ASN A 13 9.94 -6.47 -2.79
C ASN A 13 8.68 -6.18 -3.63
N PRO A 14 7.57 -5.66 -3.08
CA PRO A 14 6.39 -5.35 -3.89
C PRO A 14 6.67 -4.26 -4.93
N LEU A 15 7.41 -3.23 -4.54
CA LEU A 15 7.79 -2.13 -5.42
C LEU A 15 8.76 -2.61 -6.50
N GLU A 16 9.73 -3.45 -6.15
CA GLU A 16 10.67 -4.05 -7.10
C GLU A 16 9.95 -4.94 -8.13
N ARG A 17 8.98 -5.76 -7.69
CA ARG A 17 8.12 -6.56 -8.58
C ARG A 17 7.34 -5.66 -9.54
N LEU A 18 6.69 -4.63 -9.03
CA LEU A 18 5.90 -3.70 -9.83
C LEU A 18 6.77 -2.98 -10.86
N ASN A 19 7.94 -2.47 -10.45
CA ASN A 19 8.90 -1.83 -11.35
C ASN A 19 9.41 -2.79 -12.44
N LYS A 20 9.63 -4.07 -12.09
CA LYS A 20 10.01 -5.10 -13.07
C LYS A 20 8.90 -5.34 -14.08
N GLU A 21 7.63 -5.34 -13.67
CA GLU A 21 6.50 -5.53 -14.57
C GLU A 21 6.28 -4.33 -15.49
N VAL A 22 6.39 -3.11 -14.96
CA VAL A 22 6.38 -1.87 -15.77
C VAL A 22 7.46 -1.93 -16.85
N LYS A 23 8.70 -2.27 -16.48
CA LYS A 23 9.80 -2.44 -17.43
C LYS A 23 9.49 -3.49 -18.49
N ARG A 24 9.07 -4.69 -18.07
CA ARG A 24 8.75 -5.80 -18.99
C ARG A 24 7.69 -5.43 -20.02
N ARG A 25 6.63 -4.70 -19.64
CA ARG A 25 5.59 -4.27 -20.58
C ARG A 25 6.03 -3.09 -21.46
N ALA A 26 6.82 -2.16 -20.91
CA ALA A 26 7.41 -1.08 -21.70
C ALA A 26 8.38 -1.63 -22.75
N ASP A 27 9.16 -2.66 -22.43
CA ASP A 27 10.10 -3.31 -23.35
C ASP A 27 9.41 -3.92 -24.58
N VAL A 28 8.16 -4.38 -24.44
CA VAL A 28 7.34 -4.89 -25.56
C VAL A 28 6.94 -3.78 -26.53
N VAL A 29 6.68 -2.57 -26.02
CA VAL A 29 6.31 -1.41 -26.84
C VAL A 29 7.55 -0.79 -27.50
N GLY A 30 8.68 -0.73 -26.78
CA GLY A 30 9.94 -0.17 -27.24
C GLY A 30 9.92 1.35 -27.31
N ILE A 31 9.26 1.93 -28.32
CA ILE A 31 9.17 3.38 -28.55
C ILE A 31 7.72 3.85 -28.44
N PHE A 32 7.49 4.87 -27.61
CA PHE A 32 6.17 5.46 -27.43
C PHE A 32 5.96 6.69 -28.33
N PRO A 33 4.76 6.88 -28.90
CA PRO A 33 4.47 8.00 -29.81
C PRO A 33 4.30 9.35 -29.10
N ASN A 34 4.01 9.34 -27.78
CA ASN A 34 3.89 10.52 -26.93
C ASN A 34 3.91 10.12 -25.44
N GLU A 35 4.01 11.10 -24.56
CA GLU A 35 4.02 10.92 -23.10
C GLU A 35 2.71 10.32 -22.57
N ASP A 36 1.55 10.76 -23.05
CA ASP A 36 0.27 10.21 -22.60
C ASP A 36 0.16 8.69 -22.83
N SER A 37 0.79 8.19 -23.88
CA SER A 37 0.75 6.76 -24.22
C SER A 37 1.52 5.91 -23.21
N ILE A 38 2.66 6.38 -22.70
CA ILE A 38 3.39 5.67 -21.65
C ILE A 38 2.68 5.82 -20.29
N VAL A 39 2.09 6.98 -19.99
CA VAL A 39 1.29 7.18 -18.78
C VAL A 39 0.10 6.22 -18.74
N ARG A 40 -0.58 6.00 -19.87
CA ARG A 40 -1.69 5.03 -19.97
C ARG A 40 -1.22 3.60 -19.69
N LEU A 41 -0.06 3.18 -20.23
CA LEU A 41 0.47 1.85 -19.96
C LEU A 41 0.81 1.67 -18.47
N ILE A 42 1.56 2.62 -17.89
CA ILE A 42 1.93 2.56 -16.48
C ILE A 42 0.65 2.57 -15.62
N GLY A 43 -0.29 3.45 -15.92
CA GLY A 43 -1.59 3.51 -15.24
C GLY A 43 -2.35 2.20 -15.27
N ALA A 44 -2.41 1.52 -16.44
CA ALA A 44 -3.04 0.21 -16.55
C ALA A 44 -2.35 -0.84 -15.68
N VAL A 45 -1.01 -0.90 -15.65
CA VAL A 45 -0.26 -1.83 -14.79
C VAL A 45 -0.52 -1.55 -13.31
N LEU A 46 -0.58 -0.28 -12.91
CA LEU A 46 -0.86 0.11 -11.53
C LEU A 46 -2.29 -0.29 -11.12
N LEU A 47 -3.27 -0.10 -12.00
CA LEU A 47 -4.65 -0.51 -11.76
C LEU A 47 -4.77 -2.03 -11.58
N GLU A 48 -4.16 -2.80 -12.49
CA GLU A 48 -4.13 -4.26 -12.37
C GLU A 48 -3.49 -4.72 -11.05
N GLN A 49 -2.34 -4.14 -10.68
CA GLN A 49 -1.66 -4.51 -9.42
C GLN A 49 -2.48 -4.11 -8.19
N ASN A 50 -3.16 -2.95 -8.23
CA ASN A 50 -4.05 -2.52 -7.17
C ASN A 50 -5.22 -3.49 -7.00
N ASP A 51 -5.85 -3.93 -8.09
CA ASP A 51 -6.96 -4.88 -8.05
C ASP A 51 -6.50 -6.23 -7.49
N GLU A 52 -5.33 -6.73 -7.90
CA GLU A 52 -4.72 -7.94 -7.31
C GLU A 52 -4.53 -7.80 -5.79
N TRP A 53 -4.00 -6.66 -5.32
CA TRP A 53 -3.77 -6.41 -3.90
C TRP A 53 -5.07 -6.31 -3.09
N GLN A 54 -6.18 -5.91 -3.71
CA GLN A 54 -7.49 -5.90 -3.06
C GLN A 54 -8.15 -7.29 -3.05
N LEU A 55 -7.98 -8.09 -4.11
CA LEU A 55 -8.69 -9.36 -4.31
C LEU A 55 -7.99 -10.57 -3.68
N GLN A 56 -6.65 -10.68 -3.76
CA GLN A 56 -5.91 -11.88 -3.32
C GLN A 56 -5.41 -11.78 -1.87
N HIS A 57 -6.32 -11.79 -0.89
CA HIS A 57 -6.00 -11.61 0.53
C HIS A 57 -5.29 -10.29 0.77
N ARG A 58 -6.09 -9.22 0.82
CA ARG A 58 -5.71 -7.82 1.05
C ARG A 58 -4.27 -7.68 1.52
N TYR A 59 -3.40 -7.13 0.65
CA TYR A 59 -1.94 -7.12 0.90
C TYR A 59 -1.60 -6.58 2.29
N MET A 60 -2.36 -5.61 2.80
CA MET A 60 -2.39 -5.23 4.21
C MET A 60 -3.77 -5.56 4.78
N GLN A 61 -3.81 -6.41 5.80
CA GLN A 61 -5.04 -6.87 6.42
C GLN A 61 -5.66 -5.74 7.26
N ILE A 62 -6.99 -5.62 7.25
CA ILE A 62 -7.68 -4.53 7.97
C ILE A 62 -7.90 -4.91 9.43
N GLU A 63 -8.01 -6.21 9.70
CA GLU A 63 -8.36 -6.80 10.99
C GLU A 63 -7.41 -6.31 12.10
N GLY A 64 -6.09 -6.38 11.88
CA GLY A 64 -5.13 -5.88 12.85
C GLY A 64 -5.19 -4.36 13.04
N MET A 65 -5.66 -3.60 12.06
CA MET A 65 -5.83 -2.15 12.18
C MET A 65 -7.07 -1.81 13.02
N VAL A 66 -8.17 -2.54 12.81
CA VAL A 66 -9.40 -2.42 13.61
C VAL A 66 -9.14 -2.74 15.08
N GLU A 67 -8.33 -3.77 15.38
CA GLU A 67 -7.94 -4.11 16.75
C GLU A 67 -7.15 -2.98 17.43
N LEU A 68 -6.27 -2.29 16.69
CA LEU A 68 -5.52 -1.14 17.23
C LEU A 68 -6.43 0.05 17.51
N ASP A 69 -7.35 0.37 16.60
CA ASP A 69 -8.28 1.48 16.76
C ASP A 69 -9.21 1.24 17.96
N ALA A 70 -9.72 0.02 18.12
CA ALA A 70 -10.53 -0.37 19.28
C ALA A 70 -9.77 -0.27 20.62
N SER A 71 -8.48 -0.63 20.63
CA SER A 71 -7.62 -0.49 21.81
C SER A 71 -7.30 0.98 22.15
N ALA A 72 -7.20 1.84 21.12
CA ALA A 72 -6.97 3.27 21.29
C ALA A 72 -8.20 3.98 21.88
N GLU A 73 -9.42 3.61 21.48
CA GLU A 73 -10.66 4.13 22.07
C GLU A 73 -10.89 3.67 23.52
N ALA A 74 -10.38 2.49 23.88
CA ALA A 74 -10.50 1.92 25.22
C ALA A 74 -9.57 2.56 26.26
N SER A 75 -8.60 3.38 25.84
CA SER A 75 -7.68 4.09 26.72
C SER A 75 -8.01 5.60 26.72
N PRO A 76 -8.74 6.12 27.73
CA PRO A 76 -8.94 7.56 27.85
C PRO A 76 -7.56 8.23 27.97
N SER A 77 -7.33 9.29 27.21
CA SER A 77 -6.04 9.98 27.20
C SER A 77 -5.69 10.49 28.60
N LEU A 78 -4.52 10.13 29.11
CA LEU A 78 -3.96 10.60 30.39
C LEU A 78 -3.60 12.11 30.37
N ILE A 79 -3.98 12.83 29.32
CA ILE A 79 -3.66 14.26 29.14
C ILE A 79 -4.68 15.15 29.88
N ALA A 80 -5.86 14.62 30.24
CA ALA A 80 -6.89 15.41 30.93
C ALA A 80 -6.74 15.52 32.46
N GLU A 81 -5.81 14.78 33.10
CA GLU A 81 -5.64 14.80 34.56
C GLU A 81 -4.61 15.83 35.07
N ALA A 82 -3.87 16.51 34.19
CA ALA A 82 -2.80 17.43 34.57
C ALA A 82 -3.23 18.89 34.81
N ASP A 83 -4.47 19.28 34.47
CA ASP A 83 -4.98 20.66 34.61
C ASP A 83 -5.88 20.88 35.85
N ALA A 84 -5.89 19.94 36.81
CA ALA A 84 -6.76 19.98 37.99
C ALA A 84 -6.02 19.98 39.35
N ALA A 85 -4.79 20.51 39.42
CA ALA A 85 -4.04 20.67 40.67
C ALA A 85 -3.58 22.12 40.91
#